data_AF-A0AAD8UPH8-F1
#
_entry.id   AF-A0AAD8UPH8-F1
#
_cell.length_a   1.000
_cell.length_b   1.000
_cell.length_c   1.000
_cell.angle_alpha   90.00
_cell.angle_beta   90.00
_cell.angle_gamma   90.00
#
_symmetry.space_group_name_H-M   'P 1'
#
loop_
_entity.id
_entity.type
_entity.pdbx_description
1 polymer ?
#
loop_
_entity_poly.entity_id
_entity_poly.type
_entity_poly.pdbx_seq_one_letter_code
_entity_poly.pdbx_strand_id
1 'polypeptide(L)'
;MADISTLSTLSSYTFGGLCILSALPFVGVPFPNRRAADYYAGKSEWMSQIFRRRLSPGQAGYFGAALRIAVGAAVIVPETREPALLFNGAVVTYGTFRACVDRRPMLPQWGMLAAIAICLGLERLSQATLLKEA
;
A
#
# COMPACT_ATOMS: atom_id res chain seq x y z
N MET A 1 8.84 9.88 25.93
CA MET A 1 8.42 8.73 25.10
C MET A 1 7.20 9.17 24.33
N ALA A 2 7.17 8.99 23.00
CA ALA A 2 5.96 9.28 22.24
C ALA A 2 4.86 8.30 22.66
N ASP A 3 3.67 8.80 22.93
CA ASP A 3 2.50 7.98 23.23
C ASP A 3 2.15 7.10 22.01
N ILE A 4 1.65 5.88 22.27
CA ILE A 4 1.32 4.86 21.26
C ILE A 4 0.32 5.42 20.24
N SER A 5 -0.62 6.26 20.69
CA SER A 5 -1.59 6.95 19.81
C SER A 5 -0.89 7.89 18.82
N THR A 6 0.13 8.63 19.29
CA THR A 6 0.93 9.51 18.44
C THR A 6 1.72 8.70 17.41
N LEU A 7 2.30 7.57 17.82
CA LEU A 7 3.05 6.67 16.93
C LEU A 7 2.13 6.01 15.89
N SER A 8 0.94 5.57 16.27
CA SER A 8 -0.06 5.02 15.34
C SER A 8 -0.42 6.06 14.28
N THR A 9 -0.79 7.27 14.72
CA THR A 9 -1.19 8.36 13.80
C THR A 9 -0.07 8.73 12.84
N LEU A 10 1.15 8.94 13.34
CA LEU A 10 2.29 9.31 12.50
C LEU A 10 2.63 8.21 11.50
N SER A 11 2.60 6.95 11.93
CA SER A 11 2.88 5.80 11.05
C SER A 11 1.83 5.68 9.95
N SER A 12 0.55 5.81 10.28
CA SER A 12 -0.55 5.79 9.32
C SER A 12 -0.52 6.98 8.36
N TYR A 13 -0.19 8.18 8.83
CA TYR A 13 -0.04 9.35 7.97
C TYR A 13 1.12 9.18 6.99
N THR A 14 2.26 8.70 7.49
CA THR A 14 3.44 8.43 6.65
C THR A 14 3.13 7.37 5.61
N PHE A 15 2.55 6.24 6.02
CA PHE A 15 2.20 5.16 5.13
C PHE A 15 1.16 5.58 4.08
N GLY A 16 0.08 6.25 4.51
CA GLY A 16 -0.97 6.74 3.62
C GLY A 16 -0.45 7.78 2.63
N GLY A 17 0.36 8.73 3.11
CA GLY A 17 1.05 9.72 2.27
C GLY A 17 1.95 9.07 1.24
N LEU A 18 2.78 8.10 1.63
CA LEU A 18 3.64 7.36 0.69
C LEU A 18 2.84 6.56 -0.34
N CYS A 19 1.69 5.99 0.05
CA CYS A 19 0.79 5.32 -0.91
C CYS A 19 0.31 6.30 -1.98
N ILE A 20 -0.16 7.49 -1.59
CA ILE A 20 -0.62 8.54 -2.49
C ILE A 20 0.54 9.06 -3.37
N LEU A 21 1.68 9.40 -2.77
CA LEU A 21 2.84 9.91 -3.50
C LEU A 21 3.36 8.90 -4.54
N SER A 22 3.31 7.60 -4.23
CA SER A 22 3.70 6.55 -5.17
C SER A 22 2.77 6.38 -6.38
N ALA A 23 1.59 7.01 -6.35
CA ALA A 23 0.63 7.04 -7.44
C ALA A 23 0.82 8.26 -8.36
N LEU A 24 1.52 9.31 -7.91
CA LEU A 24 1.74 10.53 -8.69
C LEU A 24 2.32 10.28 -10.09
N PRO A 25 3.22 9.30 -10.31
CA PRO A 25 3.75 9.09 -11.65
C PRO A 25 2.72 8.64 -12.68
N PHE A 26 1.61 8.05 -12.23
CA PHE A 26 0.54 7.63 -13.10
C PHE A 26 -0.38 8.78 -13.51
N VAL A 27 -0.31 9.95 -12.85
CA VAL A 27 -1.06 11.16 -13.22
C VAL A 27 -0.18 12.22 -13.90
N GLY A 28 1.00 11.82 -14.38
CA GLY A 28 1.88 12.68 -15.19
C GLY A 28 3.08 13.27 -14.46
N VAL A 29 3.30 12.93 -13.18
CA VAL A 29 4.53 13.32 -12.46
C VAL A 29 5.70 12.43 -12.92
N PRO A 30 6.90 12.96 -13.19
CA PRO A 30 8.02 12.11 -13.57
C PRO A 30 8.39 11.09 -12.48
N PHE A 31 8.79 9.88 -12.89
CA PHE A 31 9.44 8.95 -11.97
C PHE A 31 10.77 9.53 -11.47
N PRO A 32 11.17 9.25 -10.21
CA PRO A 32 12.39 9.83 -9.63
C PRO A 32 13.66 9.33 -10.33
N ASN A 33 13.60 8.16 -10.97
CA ASN A 33 14.69 7.62 -11.78
C ASN A 33 14.16 6.57 -12.77
N ARG A 34 14.99 6.25 -13.77
CA ARG A 34 14.68 5.26 -14.81
C ARG A 34 14.37 3.88 -14.24
N ARG A 35 15.09 3.45 -13.20
CA ARG A 35 14.88 2.14 -12.56
C ARG A 35 13.47 2.01 -11.96
N ALA A 36 12.93 3.08 -11.37
CA ALA A 36 11.57 3.12 -10.86
C ALA A 36 10.55 3.05 -12.02
N ALA A 37 10.78 3.79 -13.10
CA ALA A 37 9.93 3.73 -14.30
C ALA A 37 9.90 2.31 -14.89
N ASP A 38 11.05 1.68 -15.08
CA ASP A 38 11.18 0.31 -15.62
C ASP A 38 10.47 -0.71 -14.71
N TYR A 39 10.64 -0.58 -13.39
CA TYR A 39 9.94 -1.43 -12.42
C TYR A 39 8.42 -1.30 -12.54
N TYR A 40 7.88 -0.09 -12.62
CA TYR A 40 6.44 0.14 -12.70
C TYR A 40 5.84 -0.21 -14.06
N ALA A 41 6.59 -0.04 -15.15
CA ALA A 41 6.22 -0.52 -16.48
C ALA A 41 6.11 -2.05 -16.47
N GLY A 42 7.14 -2.75 -15.97
CA GLY A 42 7.14 -4.21 -15.84
C GLY A 42 6.04 -4.73 -14.92
N LYS A 43 5.77 -4.04 -13.80
CA LYS A 43 4.67 -4.37 -12.89
C LYS A 43 3.32 -4.22 -13.58
N SER A 44 3.11 -3.16 -14.36
CA SER A 44 1.85 -2.90 -15.06
C SER A 44 1.57 -3.94 -16.15
N GLU A 45 2.61 -4.33 -16.90
CA GLU A 45 2.53 -5.43 -17.87
C GLU A 45 2.18 -6.77 -17.18
N TRP A 46 2.85 -7.08 -16.07
CA TRP A 46 2.57 -8.30 -15.31
C TRP A 46 1.14 -8.32 -14.75
N MET A 47 0.65 -7.19 -14.24
CA MET A 47 -0.74 -7.08 -13.77
C MET A 47 -1.75 -7.29 -14.92
N SER A 48 -1.50 -6.71 -16.09
CA SER A 48 -2.30 -6.97 -17.30
C SER A 48 -2.39 -8.47 -17.60
N GLN A 49 -1.27 -9.20 -17.51
CA GLN A 49 -1.23 -10.65 -17.72
C GLN A 49 -2.05 -11.43 -16.67
N ILE A 50 -2.00 -11.05 -15.39
CA ILE A 50 -2.83 -11.64 -14.32
C ILE A 50 -4.32 -11.47 -14.64
N PHE A 51 -4.70 -10.29 -15.14
CA PHE A 51 -6.08 -10.02 -15.57
C PHE A 51 -6.41 -10.59 -16.96
N ARG A 52 -5.63 -11.56 -17.46
CA ARG A 52 -5.81 -12.20 -18.77
C ARG A 52 -5.90 -11.18 -19.92
N ARG A 53 -5.14 -10.09 -19.82
CA ARG A 53 -5.11 -8.97 -20.76
C ARG A 53 -6.47 -8.28 -20.99
N ARG A 54 -7.41 -8.42 -20.05
CA ARG A 54 -8.67 -7.64 -20.05
C ARG A 54 -8.43 -6.16 -19.78
N LEU A 55 -7.32 -5.83 -19.13
CA LEU A 55 -6.81 -4.47 -18.95
C LEU A 55 -5.53 -4.33 -19.75
N SER A 56 -5.38 -3.23 -20.49
CA SER A 56 -4.08 -2.85 -21.03
C SER A 56 -3.09 -2.58 -19.88
N PRO A 57 -1.77 -2.68 -20.11
CA PRO A 57 -0.78 -2.35 -19.09
C PRO A 57 -0.98 -0.95 -18.50
N GLY A 58 -1.29 0.04 -19.35
CA GLY A 58 -1.62 1.39 -18.90
C GLY A 58 -2.81 1.41 -17.93
N GLN A 59 -3.93 0.77 -18.31
CA GLN A 59 -5.11 0.67 -17.44
C GLN A 59 -4.83 -0.07 -16.13
N ALA A 60 -4.02 -1.13 -16.15
CA ALA A 60 -3.61 -1.84 -14.94
C ALA A 60 -2.76 -0.95 -14.02
N GLY A 61 -1.89 -0.11 -14.59
CA GLY A 61 -1.14 0.91 -13.86
C GLY A 61 -2.05 1.96 -13.21
N TYR A 62 -2.98 2.54 -13.98
CA TYR A 62 -3.97 3.51 -13.46
C TYR A 62 -4.87 2.91 -12.37
N PHE A 63 -5.33 1.67 -12.55
CA PHE A 63 -6.13 0.99 -11.55
C PHE A 63 -5.35 0.80 -10.25
N GLY A 64 -4.09 0.36 -10.34
CA GLY A 64 -3.21 0.26 -9.18
C GLY A 64 -2.95 1.61 -8.50
N ALA A 65 -2.82 2.69 -9.27
CA ALA A 65 -2.65 4.04 -8.76
C ALA A 65 -3.90 4.54 -8.01
N ALA A 66 -5.08 4.36 -8.59
CA ALA A 66 -6.35 4.72 -7.97
C ALA A 66 -6.56 3.97 -6.64
N LEU A 67 -6.26 2.68 -6.59
CA LEU A 67 -6.36 1.88 -5.37
C LEU A 67 -5.41 2.37 -4.27
N ARG A 68 -4.18 2.75 -4.64
CA ARG A 68 -3.20 3.31 -3.69
C ARG A 68 -3.64 4.65 -3.12
N ILE A 69 -4.26 5.51 -3.94
CA ILE A 69 -4.80 6.79 -3.46
C ILE A 69 -5.96 6.53 -2.50
N ALA A 70 -6.90 5.66 -2.87
CA ALA A 70 -8.06 5.34 -2.05
C ALA A 70 -7.66 4.73 -0.70
N VAL A 71 -6.77 3.74 -0.70
CA VAL A 71 -6.22 3.16 0.53
C VAL A 71 -5.45 4.20 1.33
N GLY A 72 -4.60 5.00 0.68
CA GLY A 72 -3.79 6.00 1.36
C GLY A 72 -4.64 7.03 2.09
N ALA A 73 -5.69 7.53 1.45
CA ALA A 73 -6.66 8.44 2.06
C ALA A 73 -7.41 7.77 3.23
N ALA A 74 -7.87 6.53 3.05
CA ALA A 74 -8.60 5.80 4.07
C ALA A 74 -7.74 5.41 5.30
N VAL A 75 -6.42 5.24 5.13
CA VAL A 75 -5.50 4.97 6.26
C VAL A 75 -5.23 6.22 7.09
N ILE A 76 -5.27 7.41 6.48
CA ILE A 76 -5.06 8.68 7.17
C ILE A 76 -6.24 8.98 8.12
N VAL A 77 -7.47 8.66 7.71
CA VAL A 77 -8.68 8.88 8.50
C VAL A 77 -8.80 7.79 9.59
N PRO A 78 -8.79 8.14 10.90
CA PRO A 78 -8.80 7.17 12.00
C PRO A 78 -9.93 6.14 11.92
N GLU A 79 -11.14 6.58 11.58
CA GLU A 79 -12.36 5.77 11.54
C GLU A 79 -12.31 4.67 10.47
N THR A 80 -11.55 4.89 9.39
CA THR A 80 -11.43 3.96 8.26
C THR A 80 -10.09 3.23 8.23
N ARG A 81 -9.19 3.52 9.17
CA ARG A 81 -7.80 3.09 9.13
C ARG A 81 -7.62 1.58 9.18
N GLU A 82 -8.15 0.94 10.21
CA GLU A 82 -8.05 -0.52 10.37
C GLU A 82 -8.65 -1.28 9.16
N PRO A 83 -9.90 -1.02 8.73
CA PRO A 83 -10.45 -1.73 7.58
C PRO A 83 -9.64 -1.48 6.29
N ALA A 84 -9.12 -0.27 6.09
CA ALA A 84 -8.25 0.03 4.95
C ALA A 84 -6.92 -0.75 5.00
N LEU A 85 -6.29 -0.86 6.17
CA LEU A 85 -5.07 -1.64 6.37
C LEU A 85 -5.31 -3.14 6.15
N LEU A 86 -6.43 -3.67 6.64
CA LEU A 86 -6.81 -5.08 6.43
C LEU A 86 -7.06 -5.39 4.95
N PHE A 87 -7.84 -4.54 4.28
CA PHE A 87 -8.10 -4.68 2.85
C PHE A 87 -6.81 -4.62 2.02
N ASN A 88 -5.96 -3.62 2.29
CA ASN A 88 -4.68 -3.50 1.61
C ASN A 88 -3.76 -4.68 1.93
N GLY A 89 -3.76 -5.17 3.17
CA GLY A 89 -3.04 -6.36 3.59
C GLY A 89 -3.44 -7.59 2.78
N ALA A 90 -4.73 -7.81 2.56
CA ALA A 90 -5.23 -8.92 1.74
C ALA A 90 -4.77 -8.79 0.28
N VAL A 91 -4.90 -7.61 -0.32
CA VAL A 91 -4.47 -7.34 -1.71
C VAL A 91 -2.96 -7.56 -1.87
N VAL A 92 -2.14 -7.01 -0.95
CA VAL A 92 -0.68 -7.14 -1.00
C VAL A 92 -0.26 -8.59 -0.75
N THR A 93 -0.93 -9.31 0.16
CA THR A 93 -0.66 -10.73 0.41
C THR A 93 -0.92 -11.58 -0.84
N TYR A 94 -2.06 -11.37 -1.50
CA TYR A 94 -2.35 -12.02 -2.78
C TYR A 94 -1.29 -11.68 -3.83
N GLY A 95 -0.94 -10.39 -3.98
CA GLY A 95 0.11 -9.95 -4.89
C GLY A 95 1.49 -10.56 -4.57
N THR A 96 1.79 -10.76 -3.29
CA THR A 96 3.03 -11.37 -2.80
C THR A 96 3.08 -12.85 -3.16
N PHE A 97 1.98 -13.58 -2.94
CA PHE A 97 1.87 -14.98 -3.34
C PHE A 97 2.04 -15.14 -4.86
N ARG A 98 1.33 -14.33 -5.65
CA ARG A 98 1.46 -14.32 -7.12
C ARG A 98 2.88 -13.99 -7.57
N ALA A 99 3.51 -12.98 -6.95
CA ALA A 99 4.89 -12.61 -7.25
C ALA A 99 5.89 -13.74 -6.94
N CYS A 100 5.66 -14.48 -5.85
CA CYS A 100 6.48 -15.63 -5.46
C CYS A 100 6.38 -16.76 -6.51
N VAL A 101 5.15 -17.12 -6.90
CA VAL A 101 4.88 -18.13 -7.93
C VAL A 101 5.53 -17.73 -9.26
N ASP A 102 5.41 -16.47 -9.65
CA ASP A 102 5.93 -15.94 -10.92
C ASP A 102 7.41 -15.51 -10.84
N ARG A 103 8.12 -15.84 -9.75
CA ARG A 103 9.55 -15.51 -9.49
C ARG A 103 9.89 -14.03 -9.70
N ARG A 104 9.00 -13.13 -9.29
CA ARG A 104 9.17 -11.68 -9.37
C ARG A 104 9.95 -11.13 -8.17
N PRO A 105 10.50 -9.90 -8.25
CA PRO A 105 11.19 -9.27 -7.12
C PRO A 105 10.29 -9.16 -5.89
N MET A 106 10.72 -9.76 -4.78
CA MET A 106 9.92 -9.86 -3.55
C MET A 106 10.16 -8.71 -2.55
N LEU A 107 11.31 -8.03 -2.62
CA LEU A 107 11.67 -6.99 -1.66
C LEU A 107 10.59 -5.89 -1.50
N PRO A 108 9.98 -5.35 -2.59
CA PRO A 108 8.92 -4.35 -2.44
C PRO A 108 7.65 -4.92 -1.78
N GLN A 109 7.37 -6.21 -1.97
CA GLN A 109 6.20 -6.86 -1.38
C GLN A 109 6.38 -7.06 0.12
N TRP A 110 7.56 -7.56 0.53
CA TRP A 110 7.91 -7.70 1.94
C TRP A 110 7.91 -6.36 2.69
N GLY A 111 8.47 -5.32 2.08
CA GLY A 111 8.45 -3.97 2.67
C GLY A 111 7.02 -3.45 2.87
N MET A 112 6.13 -3.68 1.90
CA MET A 112 4.73 -3.29 2.01
C MET A 112 3.98 -4.07 3.10
N LEU A 113 4.17 -5.40 3.18
CA LEU A 113 3.57 -6.23 4.23
C LEU A 113 4.05 -5.82 5.63
N ALA A 114 5.36 -5.56 5.78
CA ALA A 114 5.93 -5.10 7.04
C ALA A 114 5.34 -3.75 7.48
N ALA A 115 5.22 -2.79 6.55
CA ALA A 115 4.62 -1.49 6.84
C ALA A 115 3.15 -1.60 7.26
N ILE A 116 2.37 -2.45 6.59
CA ILE A 116 0.96 -2.72 6.95
C ILE A 116 0.89 -3.36 8.34
N ALA A 117 1.72 -4.35 8.63
CA ALA A 117 1.75 -5.04 9.92
C ALA A 117 2.08 -4.07 11.07
N ILE A 118 3.05 -3.18 10.88
CA ILE A 118 3.40 -2.15 11.87
C ILE A 118 2.22 -1.19 12.10
N CYS A 119 1.62 -0.66 11.04
CA CYS A 119 0.50 0.26 11.17
C CYS A 119 -0.71 -0.38 11.86
N LEU A 120 -1.03 -1.63 11.49
CA LEU A 120 -2.15 -2.37 12.08
C LEU A 120 -1.89 -2.72 13.55
N GLY A 121 -0.65 -3.12 13.87
CA GLY A 121 -0.24 -3.43 15.23
C GLY A 121 -0.32 -2.21 16.15
N LEU A 122 0.21 -1.06 15.69
CA LEU A 122 0.15 0.19 16.45
C LEU A 122 -1.29 0.68 16.65
N GLU A 123 -2.13 0.55 15.62
CA GLU A 123 -3.54 0.95 15.71
C GLU A 123 -4.30 0.12 16.75
N ARG A 124 -4.18 -1.21 16.69
CA ARG A 124 -4.84 -2.11 17.66
C ARG A 124 -4.33 -1.90 19.08
N LEU A 125 -3.02 -1.66 19.25
CA LEU A 125 -2.44 -1.35 20.55
C LEU A 125 -2.99 -0.01 21.09
N SER A 126 -3.09 1.01 20.23
CA SER A 126 -3.66 2.31 20.62
C SER A 126 -5.12 2.18 21.09
N GLN A 127 -5.94 1.44 20.33
CA GLN A 127 -7.35 1.21 20.69
C GLN A 127 -7.48 0.42 22.01
N ALA A 128 -6.65 -0.60 22.21
CA ALA A 128 -6.64 -1.39 23.43
C ALA A 128 -6.24 -0.57 24.67
N THR A 129 -5.34 0.41 24.53
CA THR A 129 -4.99 1.33 25.61
C THR A 129 -6.16 2.24 25.95
N LEU A 130 -6.81 2.84 24.94
CA LEU A 130 -7.98 3.72 25.15
C LEU A 130 -9.14 2.99 25.85
N LEU A 131 -9.38 1.72 25.50
CA LEU A 131 -10.39 0.87 26.15
C LEU A 131 -10.09 0.55 27.61
N LYS A 132 -8.82 0.57 28.04
CA LYS A 132 -8.45 0.34 29.45
C LYS A 132 -8.63 1.59 30.32
N GLU A 133 -8.63 2.77 29.70
CA GLU A 133 -8.74 4.06 30.38
C GLU A 133 -10.19 4.58 30.47
N ALA A 134 -11.12 3.97 29.73
CA ALA A 134 -12.56 4.27 29.71
C ALA A 134 -13.34 3.39 30.69
#